data_AF-A0A3M1U229-F1
#
_entry.id   AF-A0A3M1U229-F1
#
_cell.length_a   1.000
_cell.length_b   1.000
_cell.length_c   1.000
_cell.angle_alpha   90.00
_cell.angle_beta   90.00
_cell.angle_gamma   90.00
#
_symmetry.space_group_name_H-M   'P 1'
#
loop_
_entity.id
_entity.type
_entity.pdbx_description
1 polymer ?
#
loop_
_entity_poly.entity_id
_entity_poly.type
_entity_poly.pdbx_seq_one_letter_code
_entity_poly.pdbx_strand_id
1 'polypeptide(L)'
;MSWKAVMLLFVGILLSAGLVVAAIMALLFRASGGPVEAGDQVLQEIWNGNLARAYDLTAPAFRKDTSAEEFGRFVEQWRLTEAKSRTWHTRSVSGDAGFARATVRLDSEHKVPLVFEAEREGETWRVTVISIEVENYPLPIPPGTLVRIGRGGVVEKQ
;
A
#
# COMPACT_ATOMS: atom_id res chain seq x y z
N MET A 1 10.81 42.92 -33.41
CA MET A 1 9.93 41.88 -32.82
C MET A 1 9.13 42.53 -31.70
N SER A 2 7.80 42.39 -31.68
CA SER A 2 6.99 43.07 -30.67
C SER A 2 7.10 42.37 -29.30
N TRP A 3 7.03 43.14 -28.22
CA TRP A 3 7.04 42.61 -26.84
C TRP A 3 5.99 41.50 -26.62
N LYS A 4 4.84 41.61 -27.28
CA LYS A 4 3.77 40.61 -27.28
C LYS A 4 4.22 39.27 -27.88
N ALA A 5 4.99 39.29 -28.96
CA ALA A 5 5.51 38.08 -29.59
C ALA A 5 6.53 37.36 -28.69
N VAL A 6 7.39 38.13 -28.00
CA VAL A 6 8.34 37.59 -27.02
C VAL A 6 7.59 36.96 -25.83
N MET A 7 6.57 37.64 -25.31
CA MET A 7 5.75 37.14 -24.19
C MET A 7 5.00 35.85 -24.56
N LEU A 8 4.40 35.78 -25.75
CA LEU A 8 3.72 34.57 -26.23
C LEU A 8 4.68 33.38 -26.38
N LEU A 9 5.92 33.63 -26.81
CA LEU A 9 6.97 32.61 -26.91
C LEU A 9 7.33 32.03 -25.54
N PHE A 10 7.53 32.89 -24.54
CA PHE A 10 7.80 32.44 -23.16
C PHE A 10 6.63 31.66 -22.56
N VAL A 11 5.40 32.11 -22.76
CA VAL A 11 4.20 31.40 -22.29
C VAL A 11 4.10 30.01 -22.95
N GLY A 12 4.36 29.92 -24.26
CA GLY A 12 4.38 28.64 -24.98
C GLY A 12 5.44 27.66 -24.46
N ILE A 13 6.64 28.16 -24.15
CA ILE A 13 7.73 27.35 -23.57
C ILE A 13 7.37 26.87 -22.16
N LEU A 14 6.81 27.74 -21.32
CA LEU A 14 6.40 27.37 -19.96
C LEU A 14 5.25 26.36 -19.95
N LEU A 15 4.24 26.52 -20.82
CA LEU A 15 3.13 25.58 -20.94
C LEU A 15 3.58 24.20 -21.44
N SER A 16 4.45 24.17 -22.45
CA SER A 16 5.00 22.91 -22.98
C SER A 16 5.88 22.19 -21.94
N ALA A 17 6.72 22.92 -21.21
CA ALA A 17 7.50 22.35 -20.11
C ALA A 17 6.59 21.79 -19.00
N GLY A 18 5.55 22.52 -18.61
CA GLY A 18 4.56 22.06 -17.62
C GLY A 18 3.85 20.78 -18.06
N LEU A 19 3.46 20.68 -19.33
CA LEU A 19 2.81 19.49 -19.88
C LEU A 19 3.74 18.26 -19.86
N VAL A 20 5.02 18.43 -20.22
CA VAL A 20 6.01 17.35 -20.18
C VAL A 20 6.22 16.85 -18.75
N VAL A 21 6.34 17.75 -17.78
CA VAL A 21 6.45 17.38 -16.36
C VAL A 21 5.20 16.61 -15.89
N ALA A 22 4.00 17.10 -16.24
CA ALA A 22 2.76 16.42 -15.90
C ALA A 22 2.68 15.01 -16.52
N ALA A 23 3.09 14.84 -17.78
CA ALA A 23 3.11 13.56 -18.46
C ALA A 23 4.10 12.57 -17.83
N ILE A 24 5.32 13.03 -17.50
CA ILE A 24 6.33 12.22 -16.79
C ILE A 24 5.80 11.80 -15.42
N MET A 25 5.21 12.73 -14.67
CA MET A 25 4.62 12.43 -13.36
C MET A 25 3.49 11.41 -13.48
N ALA A 26 2.60 11.54 -14.47
CA ALA A 26 1.54 10.55 -14.72
C ALA A 26 2.12 9.16 -15.03
N LEU A 27 3.19 9.08 -15.81
CA LEU A 27 3.87 7.82 -16.13
C LEU A 27 4.49 7.17 -14.89
N LEU A 28 5.17 7.97 -14.05
CA LEU A 28 5.77 7.50 -12.80
C LEU A 28 4.71 7.05 -11.79
N PHE A 29 3.59 7.76 -11.70
CA PHE A 29 2.46 7.37 -10.84
C PHE A 29 1.85 6.04 -11.28
N ARG A 30 1.70 5.82 -12.59
CA ARG A 30 1.21 4.55 -13.13
C ARG A 30 2.20 3.40 -12.87
N ALA A 31 3.50 3.64 -13.07
CA ALA A 31 4.52 2.61 -12.89
C ALA A 31 4.70 2.17 -11.43
N SER A 32 4.45 3.07 -10.47
CA SER A 32 4.60 2.81 -9.02
C SER A 32 3.30 2.45 -8.30
N GLY A 33 2.17 2.33 -9.03
CA GLY A 33 0.85 2.05 -8.46
C GLY A 33 0.63 0.61 -7.99
N GLY A 34 1.39 -0.36 -8.52
CA GLY A 34 1.14 -1.79 -8.34
C GLY A 34 0.96 -2.26 -6.89
N PRO A 35 1.94 -2.05 -5.99
CA PRO A 35 1.83 -2.47 -4.59
C PRO A 35 0.67 -1.79 -3.84
N VAL A 36 0.39 -0.52 -4.16
CA VAL A 36 -0.73 0.23 -3.58
C VAL A 36 -2.06 -0.38 -4.02
N GLU A 37 -2.21 -0.65 -5.32
CA GLU A 37 -3.42 -1.27 -5.88
C GLU A 37 -3.67 -2.65 -5.29
N ALA A 38 -2.63 -3.48 -5.17
CA ALA A 38 -2.74 -4.81 -4.57
C ALA A 38 -3.18 -4.74 -3.09
N GLY A 39 -2.56 -3.84 -2.30
CA GLY A 39 -2.96 -3.61 -0.92
C GLY A 39 -4.38 -3.04 -0.79
N ASP A 40 -4.77 -2.13 -1.68
CA ASP A 40 -6.11 -1.55 -1.73
C ASP A 40 -7.18 -2.61 -1.98
N GLN A 41 -6.95 -3.53 -2.93
CA GLN A 41 -7.88 -4.61 -3.23
C GLN A 41 -8.07 -5.54 -2.03
N VAL A 42 -6.98 -5.93 -1.36
CA VAL A 42 -7.05 -6.75 -0.14
C VAL A 42 -7.81 -6.03 0.97
N LEU A 43 -7.46 -4.77 1.27
CA LEU A 43 -8.13 -3.97 2.29
C LEU A 43 -9.62 -3.76 1.99
N GLN A 44 -9.96 -3.51 0.73
CA GLN A 44 -11.34 -3.31 0.32
C GLN A 44 -12.20 -4.55 0.58
N GLU A 45 -11.68 -5.74 0.28
CA GLU A 45 -12.41 -6.98 0.57
C GLU A 45 -12.51 -7.26 2.08
N ILE A 46 -11.48 -6.93 2.86
CA ILE A 46 -11.54 -6.98 4.33
C ILE A 46 -12.68 -6.08 4.83
N TRP A 47 -12.77 -4.85 4.35
CA TRP A 47 -13.81 -3.89 4.77
C TRP A 47 -15.22 -4.30 4.34
N ASN A 48 -15.33 -4.99 3.21
CA ASN A 48 -16.58 -5.57 2.76
C ASN A 48 -16.98 -6.83 3.55
N GLY A 49 -16.14 -7.30 4.50
CA GLY A 49 -16.36 -8.54 5.26
C GLY A 49 -16.02 -9.81 4.48
N ASN A 50 -15.44 -9.70 3.29
CA ASN A 50 -15.14 -10.81 2.39
C ASN A 50 -13.73 -11.37 2.64
N LEU A 51 -13.47 -11.90 3.84
CA LEU A 51 -12.12 -12.35 4.22
C LEU A 51 -11.55 -13.45 3.30
N ALA A 52 -12.39 -14.38 2.84
CA ALA A 52 -11.98 -15.41 1.90
C ALA A 52 -11.44 -14.80 0.59
N ARG A 53 -12.16 -13.81 0.04
CA ARG A 53 -11.75 -13.12 -1.19
C ARG A 53 -10.51 -12.26 -0.97
N ALA A 54 -10.41 -11.58 0.17
CA ALA A 54 -9.20 -10.84 0.54
C ALA A 54 -7.96 -11.75 0.58
N TYR A 55 -8.10 -12.95 1.15
CA TYR A 55 -7.05 -13.95 1.20
C TYR A 55 -6.70 -14.51 -0.19
N ASP A 56 -7.69 -14.74 -1.05
CA ASP A 56 -7.48 -15.20 -2.43
C ASP A 56 -6.76 -14.16 -3.33
N LEU A 57 -6.86 -12.87 -3.00
CA LEU A 57 -6.15 -11.79 -3.68
C LEU A 57 -4.65 -11.73 -3.34
N THR A 58 -4.21 -12.38 -2.27
CA THR A 58 -2.79 -12.46 -1.90
C THR A 58 -1.99 -13.32 -2.88
N ALA A 59 -0.67 -13.31 -2.79
CA ALA A 59 0.19 -14.17 -3.60
C ALA A 59 0.07 -15.65 -3.15
N PRO A 60 0.28 -16.63 -4.04
CA PRO A 60 0.37 -18.04 -3.63
C PRO A 60 1.44 -18.29 -2.56
N ALA A 61 2.55 -17.54 -2.58
CA ALA A 61 3.58 -17.60 -1.54
C ALA A 61 3.06 -17.14 -0.17
N PHE A 62 2.19 -16.13 -0.13
CA PHE A 62 1.53 -15.70 1.10
C PHE A 62 0.64 -16.82 1.65
N ARG A 63 -0.23 -17.39 0.81
CA ARG A 63 -1.16 -18.47 1.20
C ARG A 63 -0.46 -19.78 1.55
N LYS A 64 0.77 -19.97 1.10
CA LYS A 64 1.60 -21.11 1.47
C LYS A 64 2.12 -20.99 2.90
N ASP A 65 2.49 -19.77 3.30
CA ASP A 65 3.17 -19.50 4.57
C ASP A 65 2.20 -19.00 5.67
N THR A 66 0.99 -18.61 5.31
CA THR A 66 -0.04 -18.10 6.24
C THR A 66 -1.36 -18.74 5.89
N SER A 67 -2.00 -19.40 6.87
CA SER A 67 -3.31 -20.01 6.67
C SER A 67 -4.43 -18.96 6.59
N ALA A 68 -5.59 -19.34 6.05
CA ALA A 68 -6.76 -18.46 6.03
C ALA A 68 -7.20 -18.07 7.45
N GLU A 69 -7.06 -18.97 8.43
CA GLU A 69 -7.36 -18.74 9.84
C GLU A 69 -6.34 -17.79 10.49
N GLU A 70 -5.06 -17.90 10.16
CA GLU A 70 -4.03 -16.95 10.61
C GLU A 70 -4.27 -15.54 10.07
N PHE A 71 -4.60 -15.45 8.78
CA PHE A 71 -4.99 -14.20 8.14
C PHE A 71 -6.24 -13.59 8.80
N GLY A 72 -7.27 -14.40 9.06
CA GLY A 72 -8.49 -13.98 9.75
C GLY A 72 -8.20 -13.45 11.16
N ARG A 73 -7.40 -14.19 11.95
CA ARG A 73 -6.98 -13.75 13.29
C ARG A 73 -6.22 -12.43 13.26
N PHE A 74 -5.33 -12.23 12.29
CA PHE A 74 -4.63 -10.96 12.12
C PHE A 74 -5.62 -9.82 11.83
N VAL A 75 -6.56 -10.03 10.91
CA VAL A 75 -7.57 -9.04 10.56
C VAL A 75 -8.45 -8.67 11.77
N GLU A 76 -8.86 -9.66 12.56
CA GLU A 76 -9.67 -9.47 13.76
C GLU A 76 -8.88 -8.78 14.89
N GLN A 77 -7.66 -9.24 15.17
CA GLN A 77 -6.78 -8.68 16.20
C GLN A 77 -6.59 -7.17 16.03
N TRP A 78 -6.49 -6.72 14.78
CA TRP A 78 -6.27 -5.32 14.43
C TRP A 78 -7.55 -4.60 13.99
N ARG A 79 -8.71 -5.25 14.15
CA ARG A 79 -10.05 -4.72 13.84
C ARG A 79 -10.12 -4.11 12.45
N LEU A 80 -9.41 -4.67 11.47
CA LEU A 80 -9.26 -4.04 10.15
C LEU A 80 -10.59 -3.99 9.39
N THR A 81 -11.56 -4.83 9.74
CA THR A 81 -12.95 -4.79 9.23
C THR A 81 -13.72 -3.54 9.66
N GLU A 82 -13.33 -2.89 10.75
CA GLU A 82 -13.99 -1.70 11.30
C GLU A 82 -13.38 -0.38 10.82
N ALA A 83 -12.42 -0.45 9.91
CA ALA A 83 -11.75 0.71 9.37
C ALA A 83 -12.71 1.66 8.64
N LYS A 84 -12.52 2.96 8.86
CA LYS A 84 -13.28 4.04 8.22
C LYS A 84 -12.57 4.63 7.02
N SER A 85 -11.24 4.65 7.05
CA SER A 85 -10.43 5.17 5.94
C SER A 85 -9.03 4.59 5.95
N ARG A 86 -8.34 4.76 4.81
CA ARG A 86 -6.93 4.43 4.61
C ARG A 86 -6.21 5.61 3.98
N THR A 87 -4.96 5.81 4.34
CA THR A 87 -4.10 6.83 3.74
C THR A 87 -2.76 6.20 3.39
N TRP A 88 -2.36 6.29 2.13
CA TRP A 88 -1.08 5.80 1.65
C TRP A 88 -0.01 6.88 1.80
N HIS A 89 1.14 6.53 2.37
CA HIS A 89 2.21 7.47 2.68
C HIS A 89 3.46 7.25 1.84
N THR A 90 3.78 5.98 1.60
CA THR A 90 5.01 5.59 0.93
C THR A 90 4.69 4.47 -0.03
N ARG A 91 5.31 4.52 -1.20
CA ARG A 91 5.32 3.42 -2.16
C ARG A 91 6.70 3.36 -2.81
N SER A 92 7.18 2.16 -3.05
CA SER A 92 8.43 1.93 -3.78
C SER A 92 8.29 0.67 -4.63
N VAL A 93 8.89 0.70 -5.80
CA VAL A 93 8.94 -0.43 -6.73
C VAL A 93 10.38 -0.59 -7.20
N SER A 94 10.89 -1.81 -7.12
CA SER A 94 12.21 -2.21 -7.60
C SER A 94 12.07 -3.50 -8.41
N GLY A 95 12.01 -3.37 -9.73
CA GLY A 95 11.73 -4.50 -10.63
C GLY A 95 10.33 -5.06 -10.38
N ASP A 96 10.26 -6.36 -10.08
CA ASP A 96 9.01 -7.09 -9.82
C ASP A 96 8.63 -7.11 -8.34
N ALA A 97 9.38 -6.44 -7.46
CA ALA A 97 9.04 -6.31 -6.06
C ALA A 97 8.69 -4.86 -5.73
N GLY A 98 7.82 -4.67 -4.75
CA GLY A 98 7.49 -3.34 -4.25
C GLY A 98 6.90 -3.39 -2.87
N PHE A 99 6.84 -2.22 -2.22
CA PHE A 99 6.18 -2.08 -0.95
C PHE A 99 5.34 -0.80 -0.92
N ALA A 100 4.30 -0.82 -0.10
CA ALA A 100 3.46 0.34 0.16
C ALA A 100 3.10 0.42 1.65
N ARG A 101 3.15 1.64 2.21
CA ARG A 101 2.79 1.92 3.59
C ARG A 101 1.46 2.67 3.64
N ALA A 102 0.53 2.15 4.41
CA ALA A 102 -0.76 2.77 4.68
C ALA A 102 -0.94 3.03 6.18
N THR A 103 -1.74 4.03 6.53
CA THR A 103 -2.39 4.11 7.83
C THR A 103 -3.87 3.86 7.65
N VAL A 104 -4.38 2.84 8.34
CA VAL A 104 -5.80 2.53 8.43
C VAL A 104 -6.37 3.18 9.67
N ARG A 105 -7.43 3.96 9.53
CA ARG A 105 -8.07 4.67 10.63
C ARG A 105 -9.34 3.93 11.06
N LEU A 106 -9.39 3.47 12.31
CA LEU A 106 -10.58 2.85 12.89
C LEU A 106 -11.53 3.92 13.44
N ASP A 107 -10.98 4.90 14.15
CA ASP A 107 -11.72 6.06 14.68
C ASP A 107 -10.79 7.29 14.85
N SER A 108 -11.20 8.27 15.65
CA SER A 108 -10.42 9.49 15.82
C SER A 108 -9.03 9.27 16.44
N GLU A 109 -8.90 8.26 17.29
CA GLU A 109 -7.76 8.02 18.17
C GLU A 109 -7.01 6.73 17.80
N HIS A 110 -7.65 5.78 17.12
CA HIS A 110 -7.05 4.52 16.72
C HIS A 110 -6.67 4.49 15.23
N LYS A 111 -5.38 4.29 14.96
CA LYS A 111 -4.77 4.31 13.61
C LYS A 111 -3.74 3.19 13.45
N VAL A 112 -4.01 2.19 12.62
CA VAL A 112 -3.12 1.04 12.38
C VAL A 112 -2.16 1.33 11.20
N PRO A 113 -0.83 1.43 11.40
CA PRO A 113 0.12 1.55 10.31
C PRO A 113 0.38 0.17 9.70
N LEU A 114 -0.06 -0.03 8.46
CA LEU A 114 0.17 -1.25 7.70
C LEU A 114 1.28 -1.04 6.67
N VAL A 115 2.09 -2.08 6.49
CA VAL A 115 3.06 -2.20 5.41
C VAL A 115 2.67 -3.41 4.58
N PHE A 116 2.59 -3.21 3.28
CA PHE A 116 2.33 -4.23 2.28
C PHE A 116 3.61 -4.44 1.47
N GLU A 117 4.11 -5.67 1.40
CA GLU A 117 5.04 -6.07 0.35
C GLU A 117 4.23 -6.79 -0.73
N ALA A 118 4.53 -6.48 -1.98
CA ALA A 118 3.89 -7.08 -3.13
C ALA A 118 4.91 -7.48 -4.18
N GLU A 119 4.60 -8.53 -4.91
CA GLU A 119 5.39 -8.97 -6.06
C GLU A 119 4.50 -9.02 -7.30
N ARG A 120 5.12 -8.80 -8.46
CA ARG A 120 4.46 -8.85 -9.76
C ARG A 120 4.44 -10.29 -10.25
N GLU A 121 3.23 -10.82 -10.45
CA GLU A 121 2.95 -12.10 -11.09
C GLU A 121 2.38 -11.84 -12.49
N GLY A 122 3.26 -11.85 -13.48
CA GLY A 122 2.91 -11.47 -14.86
C GLY A 122 2.55 -9.99 -14.94
N GLU A 123 1.29 -9.67 -15.26
CA GLU A 123 0.79 -8.30 -15.33
C GLU A 123 0.10 -7.85 -14.03
N THR A 124 -0.02 -8.73 -13.03
CA THR A 124 -0.78 -8.47 -11.80
C THR A 124 0.14 -8.36 -10.60
N TRP A 125 -0.07 -7.36 -9.75
CA TRP A 125 0.61 -7.29 -8.44
C TRP A 125 -0.18 -8.05 -7.38
N ARG A 126 0.50 -8.81 -6.53
CA ARG A 126 -0.11 -9.53 -5.43
C ARG A 126 0.66 -9.36 -4.14
N VAL A 127 -0.08 -9.25 -3.04
CA VAL A 127 0.48 -9.05 -1.71
C VAL A 127 1.17 -10.33 -1.24
N THR A 128 2.46 -10.23 -0.93
CA THR A 128 3.29 -11.34 -0.41
C THR A 128 3.51 -11.24 1.10
N VAL A 129 3.34 -10.04 1.68
CA VAL A 129 3.48 -9.77 3.12
C VAL A 129 2.52 -8.67 3.54
N ILE A 130 1.93 -8.82 4.72
CA ILE A 130 1.26 -7.74 5.45
C ILE A 130 1.89 -7.64 6.84
N SER A 131 2.28 -6.45 7.26
CA SER A 131 2.83 -6.22 8.58
C SER A 131 2.38 -4.90 9.20
N ILE A 132 2.55 -4.80 10.52
CA ILE A 132 2.28 -3.57 11.28
C ILE A 132 3.58 -2.99 11.80
N GLU A 133 3.75 -1.69 11.59
CA GLU A 133 4.92 -0.93 12.04
C GLU A 133 4.62 -0.34 13.44
N VAL A 134 4.95 -1.07 14.50
CA VAL A 134 4.66 -0.72 15.90
C VAL A 134 5.72 0.23 16.48
N GLU A 135 6.06 1.31 15.77
CA GLU A 135 7.06 2.26 16.26
C GLU A 135 6.46 3.28 17.26
N ASN A 136 5.12 3.49 17.27
CA ASN A 136 4.46 4.50 18.13
C ASN A 136 3.00 4.15 18.55
N TYR A 137 2.70 2.90 18.90
CA TYR A 137 1.34 2.50 19.32
C TYR A 137 1.18 2.48 20.85
N PRO A 138 0.19 3.17 21.45
CA PRO A 138 -0.08 3.11 22.89
C PRO A 138 -0.89 1.84 23.22
N LEU A 139 -0.26 0.68 23.08
CA LEU A 139 -0.73 -0.61 23.60
C LEU A 139 0.47 -1.30 24.26
N PRO A 140 0.29 -2.29 25.14
CA PRO A 140 1.39 -3.04 25.75
C PRO A 140 2.02 -3.99 24.72
N ILE A 141 2.62 -3.43 23.68
CA ILE A 141 3.36 -4.12 22.64
C ILE A 141 4.75 -3.48 22.63
N PRO A 142 5.82 -4.24 22.83
CA PRO A 142 7.17 -3.68 22.88
C PRO A 142 7.47 -2.83 21.63
N PRO A 143 8.07 -1.63 21.78
CA PRO A 143 8.51 -0.83 20.64
C PRO A 143 9.43 -1.66 19.73
N GLY A 144 9.14 -1.69 18.42
CA GLY A 144 9.88 -2.50 17.45
C GLY A 144 9.36 -3.92 17.22
N THR A 145 8.21 -4.29 17.82
CA THR A 145 7.53 -5.54 17.50
C THR A 145 6.93 -5.44 16.09
N LEU A 146 7.44 -6.22 15.14
CA LEU A 146 6.76 -6.41 13.86
C LEU A 146 5.80 -7.59 14.00
N VAL A 147 4.49 -7.33 13.90
CA VAL A 147 3.51 -8.40 13.69
C VAL A 147 3.38 -8.57 12.18
N ARG A 148 3.91 -9.67 11.65
CA ARG A 148 4.01 -9.96 10.21
C ARG A 148 3.27 -11.24 9.87
N ILE A 149 2.56 -11.23 8.74
CA ILE A 149 2.02 -12.42 8.08
C ILE A 149 2.46 -12.44 6.60
N GLY A 150 2.55 -13.63 5.99
CA GLY A 150 3.08 -13.86 4.65
C GLY A 150 4.45 -14.55 4.68
N ARG A 151 5.38 -14.10 3.82
CA ARG A 151 6.70 -14.73 3.63
C ARG A 151 7.43 -14.99 4.97
N GLY A 152 7.63 -16.27 5.30
CA GLY A 152 8.29 -16.71 6.53
C GLY A 152 7.37 -16.98 7.73
N GLY A 153 6.04 -16.97 7.53
CA GLY A 153 5.03 -17.29 8.55
C GLY A 153 4.70 -16.13 9.49
N VAL A 154 3.86 -16.41 10.49
CA VAL A 154 3.54 -15.45 11.56
C VAL A 154 4.78 -15.28 12.44
N VAL A 155 5.45 -14.15 12.34
CA VAL A 155 6.59 -13.81 13.21
C VAL A 155 6.11 -12.76 14.20
N GLU A 156 5.98 -13.17 15.45
CA GLU A 156 5.90 -12.27 16.61
C GLU A 156 7.30 -12.26 17.23
N LYS A 157 8.09 -11.21 16.99
CA LYS A 157 9.38 -11.07 17.67
C LYS A 157 9.11 -10.61 19.11
N GLN A 158 9.38 -11.51 20.05
CA GLN A 158 9.44 -11.25 21.50
C GLN A 158 10.61 -10.34 21.86
#